data_AF-A0A4Y7U4I0-F1
#
_entry.id   AF-A0A4Y7U4I0-F1
#
_cell.length_a   1.000
_cell.length_b   1.000
_cell.length_c   1.000
_cell.angle_alpha   90.00
_cell.angle_beta   90.00
_cell.angle_gamma   90.00
#
_symmetry.space_group_name_H-M   'P 1'
#
loop_
_entity.id
_entity.type
_entity.pdbx_description
1 polymer ?
#
loop_
_entity_poly.entity_id
_entity_poly.type
_entity_poly.pdbx_seq_one_letter_code
_entity_poly.pdbx_strand_id
1 'polypeptide(L)'
;TQTYEESYSLGEFLYRLHFLAQVPYPVGYYLSGFVALFFLFAIVTGVLLHWNKIVSNFYTFRPKEKLKTLWTDSHTALGMIGLPFQFVYAVTGAFFMIKLLIVAPSVMALYKGDQNKLYDDLEYINPVYNFENKKLANPFSINEFVAK
;
A
#
# COMPACT_ATOMS: atom_id res chain seq x y z
N THR A 1 12.27 2.50 30.08
CA THR A 1 11.46 1.81 29.04
C THR A 1 10.41 2.79 28.60
N GLN A 2 10.47 3.30 27.37
CA GLN A 2 9.44 4.24 26.90
C GLN A 2 8.13 3.46 26.72
N THR A 3 7.04 4.00 27.23
CA THR A 3 5.70 3.46 27.03
C THR A 3 5.21 3.80 25.60
N TYR A 4 4.28 3.02 25.06
CA TYR A 4 3.74 3.22 23.70
C TYR A 4 3.22 4.67 23.49
N GLU A 5 2.59 5.23 24.51
CA GLU A 5 2.09 6.60 24.52
C GLU A 5 3.22 7.64 24.45
N GLU A 6 4.34 7.40 25.13
CA GLU A 6 5.52 8.31 25.11
C GLU A 6 6.25 8.29 23.76
N SER A 7 6.09 7.23 22.96
CA SER A 7 6.69 7.08 21.63
C SER A 7 5.72 7.39 20.48
N TYR A 8 4.54 7.94 20.77
CA TYR A 8 3.51 8.21 19.76
C TYR A 8 3.91 9.38 18.86
N SER A 9 4.37 9.06 17.65
CA SER A 9 4.80 10.04 16.67
C SER A 9 3.68 10.48 15.73
N LEU A 10 3.88 11.60 15.02
CA LEU A 10 2.99 12.01 13.94
C LEU A 10 2.85 10.92 12.85
N GLY A 11 3.91 10.14 12.60
CA GLY A 11 3.89 9.03 11.65
C GLY A 11 2.93 7.92 12.08
N GLU A 12 2.97 7.54 13.37
CA GLU A 12 2.05 6.54 13.94
C GLU A 12 0.60 7.01 13.88
N PHE A 13 0.35 8.30 14.16
CA PHE A 13 -0.96 8.90 14.00
C PHE A 13 -1.49 8.79 12.57
N LEU A 14 -0.68 9.21 11.59
CA LEU A 14 -1.06 9.17 10.18
C LEU A 14 -1.29 7.74 9.69
N TYR A 15 -0.46 6.78 10.12
CA TYR A 15 -0.64 5.36 9.82
C TYR A 15 -1.98 4.85 10.35
N ARG A 16 -2.27 5.10 11.63
CA ARG A 16 -3.53 4.68 12.26
C ARG A 16 -4.76 5.32 11.64
N LEU A 17 -4.66 6.60 11.27
CA LEU A 17 -5.74 7.30 10.58
C LEU A 17 -5.95 6.73 9.17
N HIS A 18 -4.87 6.47 8.44
CA HIS A 18 -4.90 5.97 7.07
C HIS A 18 -5.58 4.60 6.95
N PHE A 19 -5.28 3.68 7.86
CA PHE A 19 -5.90 2.34 7.90
C PHE A 19 -7.16 2.27 8.78
N LEU A 20 -7.61 3.42 9.28
CA LEU A 20 -8.74 3.52 10.20
C LEU A 20 -8.61 2.56 11.41
N ALA A 21 -7.38 2.39 11.90
CA ALA A 21 -7.02 1.46 12.97
C ALA A 21 -7.55 1.89 14.36
N GLN A 22 -8.21 3.04 14.45
CA GLN A 22 -9.00 3.45 15.62
C GLN A 22 -10.25 2.58 15.78
N VAL A 23 -10.74 1.98 14.68
CA VAL A 23 -11.83 0.99 14.68
C VAL A 23 -11.24 -0.38 15.04
N PRO A 24 -11.95 -1.21 15.84
CA PRO A 24 -11.48 -2.55 16.19
C PRO A 24 -11.09 -3.38 14.96
N TYR A 25 -9.94 -4.05 15.06
CA TYR A 25 -9.49 -4.98 14.04
C TYR A 25 -10.51 -6.13 13.86
N PRO A 26 -10.84 -6.55 12.62
CA PRO A 26 -10.26 -6.13 11.34
C PRO A 26 -11.08 -5.09 10.56
N VAL A 27 -12.16 -4.56 11.14
CA VAL A 27 -13.20 -3.80 10.40
C VAL A 27 -12.64 -2.53 9.76
N GLY A 28 -11.84 -1.75 10.49
CA GLY A 28 -11.24 -0.51 9.97
C GLY A 28 -10.36 -0.74 8.75
N TYR A 29 -9.54 -1.81 8.79
CA TYR A 29 -8.66 -2.19 7.69
C TYR A 29 -9.47 -2.61 6.45
N TYR A 30 -10.50 -3.45 6.60
CA TYR A 30 -11.37 -3.80 5.47
C TYR A 30 -12.10 -2.60 4.89
N LEU A 31 -12.57 -1.67 5.73
CA LEU A 31 -13.21 -0.43 5.27
C LEU A 31 -12.23 0.42 4.47
N SER A 32 -10.98 0.59 4.93
CA SER A 32 -9.94 1.29 4.18
C SER A 32 -9.68 0.65 2.81
N GLY A 33 -9.69 -0.69 2.73
CA GLY A 33 -9.59 -1.42 1.47
C GLY A 33 -10.76 -1.16 0.52
N PHE A 34 -11.99 -1.15 1.05
CA PHE A 34 -13.19 -0.86 0.27
C PHE A 34 -13.17 0.57 -0.30
N VAL A 35 -12.71 1.54 0.50
CA VAL A 35 -12.49 2.92 0.04
C VAL A 35 -11.44 2.95 -1.07
N ALA A 36 -10.33 2.21 -0.93
CA ALA A 36 -9.31 2.10 -1.97
C ALA A 36 -9.84 1.49 -3.27
N LEU A 37 -10.77 0.52 -3.19
CA LEU A 37 -11.43 -0.07 -4.37
C LEU A 37 -12.30 0.96 -5.11
N PHE A 38 -13.12 1.73 -4.39
CA PHE A 38 -13.90 2.80 -4.99
C PHE A 38 -13.01 3.92 -5.55
N PHE A 39 -11.90 4.21 -4.88
CA PHE A 39 -10.91 5.17 -5.38
C PHE A 39 -10.26 4.68 -6.69
N LEU A 40 -9.91 3.40 -6.79
CA LEU A 40 -9.42 2.78 -8.03
C LEU A 40 -10.46 2.90 -9.16
N PHE A 41 -11.73 2.60 -8.85
CA PHE A 41 -12.82 2.77 -9.81
C PHE A 41 -12.96 4.22 -10.28
N ALA A 42 -12.89 5.19 -9.36
CA ALA A 42 -12.93 6.61 -9.69
C ALA A 42 -11.77 7.05 -10.58
N ILE A 43 -10.56 6.55 -10.34
CA ILE A 43 -9.38 6.82 -11.19
C ILE A 43 -9.61 6.26 -12.59
N VAL A 44 -9.98 4.98 -12.72
CA VAL A 44 -10.16 4.33 -14.02
C VAL A 44 -11.27 5.02 -14.82
N THR A 45 -12.43 5.25 -14.20
CA THR A 45 -13.54 5.95 -14.87
C THR A 45 -13.20 7.40 -15.20
N GLY A 46 -12.52 8.12 -14.32
CA GLY A 46 -12.07 9.49 -14.57
C GLY A 46 -11.11 9.57 -15.77
N VAL A 47 -10.13 8.67 -15.85
CA VAL A 47 -9.20 8.59 -16.99
C VAL A 47 -9.94 8.28 -18.28
N LEU A 48 -10.89 7.35 -18.27
CA LEU A 48 -11.68 7.01 -19.46
C LEU A 48 -12.55 8.19 -19.92
N LEU A 49 -13.24 8.87 -19.00
CA LEU A 49 -14.11 10.01 -19.33
C LEU A 49 -13.31 11.22 -19.85
N HIS A 50 -12.10 11.42 -19.34
CA HIS A 50 -11.25 12.54 -19.72
C HIS A 50 -10.19 12.23 -20.77
N TRP A 51 -10.10 10.99 -21.26
CA TRP A 51 -9.02 10.49 -22.15
C TRP A 51 -8.61 11.47 -23.26
N ASN A 52 -9.60 11.99 -24.00
CA ASN A 52 -9.37 12.88 -25.14
C ASN A 52 -8.98 14.31 -24.75
N LYS A 53 -9.29 14.75 -23.54
CA LYS A 53 -9.08 16.13 -23.07
C LYS A 53 -7.97 16.25 -22.05
N ILE A 54 -7.49 15.13 -21.50
CA ILE A 54 -6.55 15.11 -20.37
C ILE A 54 -5.27 15.86 -20.74
N VAL A 55 -4.70 15.57 -21.91
CA VAL A 55 -3.45 16.20 -22.40
C VAL A 55 -3.65 17.68 -22.72
N SER A 56 -4.72 18.02 -23.44
CA SER A 56 -4.99 19.44 -23.81
C SER A 56 -5.24 20.31 -22.58
N ASN A 57 -5.96 19.78 -21.58
CA ASN A 57 -6.27 20.53 -20.36
C ASN A 57 -5.05 20.65 -19.44
N PHE A 58 -4.12 19.69 -19.47
CA PHE A 58 -2.88 19.75 -18.70
C PHE A 58 -2.02 20.96 -19.05
N TYR A 59 -1.90 21.28 -20.35
CA TYR A 59 -1.15 22.45 -20.80
C TYR A 59 -1.88 23.78 -20.60
N THR A 60 -3.14 23.74 -20.17
CA THR A 60 -3.97 24.93 -19.96
C THR A 60 -4.01 25.26 -18.48
N PHE A 61 -3.05 26.06 -18.01
CA PHE A 61 -3.05 26.58 -16.65
C PHE A 61 -3.25 28.11 -16.65
N ARG A 62 -4.40 28.58 -16.17
CA ARG A 62 -4.75 30.02 -16.17
C ARG A 62 -4.88 30.57 -14.74
N PRO A 63 -3.78 30.93 -14.07
CA PRO A 63 -3.79 31.30 -12.66
C PRO A 63 -4.40 32.68 -12.35
N LYS A 64 -4.53 33.55 -13.36
CA LYS A 64 -5.08 34.92 -13.21
C LYS A 64 -6.59 35.01 -13.46
N GLU A 65 -7.23 33.88 -13.74
CA GLU A 65 -8.67 33.80 -14.01
C GLU A 65 -9.49 33.63 -12.72
N LYS A 66 -10.82 33.55 -12.87
CA LYS A 66 -11.76 33.28 -11.77
C LYS A 66 -11.31 32.07 -10.94
N LEU A 67 -11.54 32.10 -9.62
CA LEU A 67 -11.19 31.01 -8.69
C LEU A 67 -11.69 29.62 -9.12
N LYS A 68 -12.88 29.54 -9.72
CA LYS A 68 -13.42 28.29 -10.27
C LYS A 68 -12.55 27.70 -11.37
N THR A 69 -12.03 28.54 -12.25
CA THR A 69 -11.12 28.14 -13.34
C THR A 69 -9.79 27.71 -12.77
N LEU A 70 -9.21 28.47 -11.83
CA LEU A 70 -7.99 28.09 -11.13
C LEU A 70 -8.12 26.72 -10.45
N TRP A 71 -9.23 26.46 -9.75
CA TRP A 71 -9.48 25.18 -9.07
C TRP A 71 -9.58 24.01 -10.06
N THR A 72 -10.26 24.22 -11.19
CA THR A 72 -10.45 23.20 -12.22
C THR A 72 -9.14 22.89 -12.96
N ASP A 73 -8.41 23.93 -13.36
CA ASP A 73 -7.10 23.81 -14.01
C ASP A 73 -6.10 23.14 -13.03
N SER A 74 -6.10 23.53 -11.74
CA SER A 74 -5.25 22.91 -10.71
C SER A 74 -5.59 21.45 -10.46
N HIS A 75 -6.89 21.09 -10.37
CA HIS A 75 -7.32 19.71 -10.21
C HIS A 75 -6.87 18.84 -11.38
N THR A 76 -6.93 19.37 -12.60
CA THR A 76 -6.48 18.66 -13.80
C THR A 76 -4.96 18.47 -13.81
N ALA A 77 -4.20 19.53 -13.50
CA ALA A 77 -2.75 19.48 -13.46
C ALA A 77 -2.22 18.54 -12.36
N LEU A 78 -2.69 18.72 -11.12
CA LEU A 78 -2.30 17.90 -9.98
C LEU A 78 -2.79 16.45 -10.12
N GLY A 79 -4.00 16.27 -10.65
CA GLY A 79 -4.56 14.95 -10.93
C GLY A 79 -3.71 14.19 -11.95
N MET A 80 -3.28 14.84 -13.04
CA MET A 80 -2.44 14.20 -14.04
C MET A 80 -1.05 13.85 -13.50
N ILE A 81 -0.38 14.77 -12.80
CA ILE A 81 0.96 14.55 -12.25
C ILE A 81 0.93 13.45 -11.18
N GLY A 82 -0.10 13.46 -10.32
CA GLY A 82 -0.28 12.49 -9.24
C GLY A 82 -0.83 11.14 -9.69
N LEU A 83 -1.42 11.05 -10.89
CA LEU A 83 -2.15 9.87 -11.38
C LEU A 83 -1.36 8.57 -11.24
N PRO A 84 -0.08 8.48 -11.65
CA PRO A 84 0.65 7.21 -11.60
C PRO A 84 0.79 6.70 -10.16
N PHE A 85 1.10 7.61 -9.23
CA PHE A 85 1.24 7.28 -7.80
C PHE A 85 -0.11 6.93 -7.18
N GLN A 86 -1.15 7.70 -7.47
CA GLN A 86 -2.50 7.44 -6.96
C GLN A 86 -3.03 6.10 -7.45
N PHE A 87 -2.77 5.74 -8.71
CA PHE A 87 -3.14 4.44 -9.26
C PHE A 87 -2.44 3.30 -8.53
N VAL A 88 -1.12 3.38 -8.35
CA VAL A 88 -0.36 2.36 -7.59
C VAL A 88 -0.90 2.24 -6.17
N TYR A 89 -1.11 3.35 -5.45
CA TYR A 89 -1.63 3.32 -4.09
C TYR A 89 -3.04 2.73 -4.00
N ALA A 90 -3.92 3.05 -4.95
CA ALA A 90 -5.27 2.49 -4.99
C ALA A 90 -5.23 0.98 -5.22
N VAL A 91 -4.40 0.52 -6.18
CA VAL A 91 -4.21 -0.92 -6.47
C VAL A 91 -3.64 -1.65 -5.26
N THR A 92 -2.54 -1.17 -4.69
CA THR A 92 -1.90 -1.83 -3.53
C THR A 92 -2.79 -1.79 -2.30
N GLY A 93 -3.46 -0.67 -2.03
CA GLY A 93 -4.36 -0.52 -0.90
C GLY A 93 -5.56 -1.47 -0.98
N ALA A 94 -6.21 -1.55 -2.14
CA ALA A 94 -7.31 -2.48 -2.37
C ALA A 94 -6.84 -3.93 -2.28
N PHE A 95 -5.69 -4.26 -2.88
CA PHE A 95 -5.14 -5.62 -2.86
C PHE A 95 -4.80 -6.10 -1.44
N PHE A 96 -4.06 -5.29 -0.66
CA PHE A 96 -3.58 -5.70 0.65
C PHE A 96 -4.66 -5.68 1.73
N MET A 97 -5.63 -4.76 1.66
CA MET A 97 -6.67 -4.65 2.68
C MET A 97 -7.88 -5.53 2.38
N ILE A 98 -8.12 -5.90 1.12
CA ILE A 98 -9.18 -6.82 0.72
C ILE A 98 -8.61 -8.21 0.36
N LYS A 99 -7.58 -8.67 1.10
CA LYS A 99 -6.96 -9.99 0.91
C LYS A 99 -7.96 -11.14 0.96
N LEU A 100 -9.00 -11.03 1.77
CA LEU A 100 -10.01 -12.08 1.90
C LEU A 100 -10.81 -12.29 0.60
N LEU A 101 -11.11 -11.24 -0.17
CA LEU A 101 -11.84 -11.38 -1.43
C LEU A 101 -10.93 -11.74 -2.61
N ILE A 102 -9.66 -11.33 -2.58
CA ILE A 102 -8.75 -11.52 -3.74
C ILE A 102 -7.83 -12.74 -3.54
N VAL A 103 -7.20 -12.86 -2.38
CA VAL A 103 -6.17 -13.87 -2.09
C VAL A 103 -6.77 -15.19 -1.60
N ALA A 104 -7.80 -15.16 -0.75
CA ALA A 104 -8.36 -16.40 -0.22
C ALA A 104 -8.95 -17.34 -1.31
N PRO A 105 -9.76 -16.88 -2.28
CA PRO A 105 -10.26 -17.77 -3.33
C PRO A 105 -9.17 -18.23 -4.30
N SER A 106 -8.13 -17.41 -4.55
CA SER A 106 -7.00 -17.82 -5.41
C SER A 106 -6.13 -18.89 -4.72
N VAL A 107 -5.89 -18.78 -3.41
CA VAL A 107 -5.26 -19.85 -2.63
C VAL A 107 -6.09 -21.13 -2.64
N MET A 108 -7.40 -21.01 -2.48
CA MET A 108 -8.28 -22.18 -2.50
C MET A 108 -8.28 -22.87 -3.87
N ALA A 109 -8.35 -22.10 -4.97
CA ALA A 109 -8.41 -22.63 -6.32
C ALA A 109 -7.05 -23.20 -6.81
N LEU A 110 -5.95 -22.49 -6.57
CA LEU A 110 -4.63 -22.84 -7.12
C LEU A 110 -3.81 -23.72 -6.17
N TYR A 111 -3.92 -23.49 -4.86
CA TYR A 111 -3.11 -24.15 -3.84
C TYR A 111 -3.91 -25.13 -2.96
N LYS A 112 -5.18 -25.40 -3.31
CA LYS A 112 -6.08 -26.29 -2.54
C LYS A 112 -6.22 -25.90 -1.07
N GLY A 113 -6.09 -24.60 -0.76
CA GLY A 113 -6.15 -24.08 0.61
C GLY A 113 -4.81 -24.10 1.36
N ASP A 114 -3.73 -24.59 0.75
CA ASP A 114 -2.39 -24.59 1.35
C ASP A 114 -1.74 -23.20 1.22
N GLN A 115 -1.90 -22.38 2.25
CA GLN A 115 -1.29 -21.05 2.31
C GLN A 115 0.24 -21.10 2.35
N ASN A 116 0.83 -22.17 2.91
CA ASN A 116 2.29 -22.27 3.03
C ASN A 116 2.91 -22.42 1.64
N LYS A 117 2.31 -23.21 0.76
CA LYS A 117 2.76 -23.29 -0.64
C LYS A 117 2.67 -21.98 -1.39
N LEU A 118 1.62 -21.18 -1.16
CA LEU A 118 1.57 -19.83 -1.74
C LEU A 118 2.77 -18.99 -1.26
N TYR A 119 3.07 -18.98 0.04
CA TYR A 119 4.18 -18.18 0.56
C TYR A 119 5.55 -18.71 0.12
N ASP A 120 5.68 -20.02 -0.10
CA ASP A 120 6.89 -20.67 -0.64
C ASP A 120 7.15 -20.22 -2.08
N ASP A 121 6.12 -20.28 -2.94
CA ASP A 121 6.19 -19.81 -4.33
C ASP A 121 6.40 -18.29 -4.44
N LEU A 122 5.97 -17.52 -3.43
CA LEU A 122 6.23 -16.08 -3.33
C LEU A 122 7.62 -15.76 -2.75
N GLU A 123 8.44 -16.76 -2.46
CA GLU A 123 9.76 -16.63 -1.81
C GLU A 123 9.71 -15.86 -0.47
N TYR A 124 8.55 -15.85 0.20
CA TYR A 124 8.36 -15.12 1.45
C TYR A 124 8.78 -15.93 2.68
N ILE A 125 9.00 -17.25 2.52
CA ILE A 125 9.47 -18.12 3.58
C ILE A 125 10.99 -18.04 3.64
N ASN A 126 11.50 -17.54 4.78
CA ASN A 126 12.93 -17.61 5.08
C ASN A 126 13.42 -19.07 4.98
N PRO A 127 14.66 -19.32 4.53
CA PRO A 127 15.19 -20.66 4.48
C PRO A 127 15.02 -21.35 5.83
N VAL A 128 14.37 -22.51 5.81
CA VAL A 128 14.17 -23.32 7.02
C VAL A 128 15.53 -23.89 7.41
N TYR A 129 16.18 -23.23 8.36
CA TYR A 129 17.42 -23.74 8.94
C TYR A 129 17.08 -24.90 9.88
N ASN A 130 17.33 -26.13 9.42
CA ASN A 130 17.29 -27.29 10.30
C ASN A 130 18.41 -27.15 11.33
N PHE A 131 18.05 -27.08 12.60
CA PHE A 131 19.03 -26.98 13.68
C PHE A 131 19.79 -28.31 13.80
N GLU A 132 20.98 -28.39 13.18
CA GLU A 132 21.74 -29.64 13.09
C GLU A 132 22.33 -30.12 14.43
N ASN A 133 22.15 -29.37 15.53
CA ASN A 133 22.80 -29.61 16.83
C ASN A 133 24.33 -29.78 16.74
N LYS A 134 24.95 -29.30 15.66
CA LYS A 134 26.40 -29.32 15.46
C LYS A 134 26.99 -28.03 15.99
N LYS A 135 28.11 -28.15 16.71
CA LYS A 135 28.91 -27.01 17.13
C LYS A 135 29.44 -26.30 15.89
N LEU A 136 29.29 -24.98 15.83
CA LEU A 136 29.82 -24.14 14.75
C LEU A 136 31.35 -24.36 14.64
N ALA A 137 31.83 -24.54 13.41
CA ALA A 137 33.25 -24.79 13.14
C ALA A 137 34.14 -23.62 13.58
N ASN A 138 33.63 -22.38 13.42
CA ASN A 138 34.27 -21.16 13.91
C ASN A 138 33.38 -20.51 14.97
N PRO A 139 33.96 -20.05 16.11
CA PRO A 139 33.22 -19.26 17.07
C PRO A 139 32.77 -17.94 16.42
N PHE A 140 31.45 -17.73 16.37
CA PHE A 140 30.86 -16.49 15.88
C PHE A 140 31.03 -15.38 16.93
N SER A 141 31.61 -14.24 16.54
CA SER A 141 31.79 -13.07 17.40
C SER A 141 30.99 -11.88 16.86
N ILE A 142 30.01 -11.42 17.63
CA ILE A 142 29.21 -10.23 17.29
C ILE A 142 30.09 -8.98 17.17
N ASN A 143 31.21 -8.93 17.92
CA ASN A 143 32.11 -7.78 17.93
C ASN A 143 32.75 -7.51 16.56
N GLU A 144 32.90 -8.51 15.70
CA GLU A 144 33.44 -8.32 14.34
C GLU A 144 32.49 -7.52 13.43
N PHE A 145 31.18 -7.57 13.69
CA PHE A 145 30.18 -6.83 12.91
C PHE A 145 30.02 -5.37 13.36
N VAL A 146 30.34 -5.08 14.63
CA VAL A 146 30.24 -3.73 15.21
C VAL A 146 31.51 -2.90 14.96
N ALA A 147 32.64 -3.56 14.71
CA ALA A 147 33.93 -2.91 14.49
C ALA A 147 34.15 -2.34 13.07
N LYS A 148 33.15 -2.44 12.18
CA LYS A 148 33.21 -1.98 10.78
C LYS A 148 32.28 -0.79 10.56
#